data_AF-A0A3D5NPH9-F1
#
_entry.id   AF-A0A3D5NPH9-F1
#
_cell.length_a   1.000
_cell.length_b   1.000
_cell.length_c   1.000
_cell.angle_alpha   90.00
_cell.angle_beta   90.00
_cell.angle_gamma   90.00
#
_symmetry.space_group_name_H-M   'P 1'
#
loop_
_entity.id
_entity.type
_entity.pdbx_description
1 polymer ?
#
loop_
_entity_poly.entity_id
_entity_poly.type
_entity_poly.pdbx_seq_one_letter_code
_entity_poly.pdbx_strand_id
1 'polypeptide(L)'
;MIMFKKVSAMILGIGLSLILYSCNNQNLIDRKPEIIEMKTITELATLECYYHNVAKVKEKDATRFLFWTKDKNFWIEYSGIVKIGIDPSMLDIEVNEESVNIHISKAKVLDYKVDQNSLTDASYIVDKDSAKITAEDETAAFALAQENMFLTASNDKALLTNAQERAKKLLEEYVSNVGKSVGKEYSIKWIEIPYPTVPDPGQ
;
A
#
# COMPACT_ATOMS: atom_id res chain seq x y z
N MET A 1 22.07 -51.67 -37.70
CA MET A 1 22.32 -50.65 -36.65
C MET A 1 21.62 -49.29 -36.89
N ILE A 2 21.19 -48.95 -38.12
CA ILE A 2 20.52 -47.67 -38.43
C ILE A 2 19.00 -47.70 -38.15
N MET A 3 18.32 -48.84 -38.33
CA MET A 3 16.87 -48.94 -38.06
C MET A 3 16.51 -48.92 -36.56
N PHE A 4 17.34 -49.48 -35.67
CA PHE A 4 17.09 -49.46 -34.22
C PHE A 4 17.22 -48.05 -33.59
N LYS A 5 18.07 -47.18 -34.16
CA LYS A 5 18.18 -45.77 -33.73
C LYS A 5 16.94 -44.94 -34.09
N LYS A 6 16.31 -45.21 -35.23
CA LYS A 6 15.10 -44.48 -35.68
C LYS A 6 13.86 -44.86 -34.85
N VAL A 7 13.74 -46.13 -34.46
CA VAL A 7 12.62 -46.59 -33.60
C VAL A 7 12.79 -46.08 -32.17
N SER A 8 14.02 -46.04 -31.64
CA SER A 8 14.30 -45.48 -30.31
C SER A 8 14.05 -43.96 -30.24
N ALA A 9 14.36 -43.21 -31.30
CA ALA A 9 14.07 -41.77 -31.37
C ALA A 9 12.57 -41.47 -31.51
N MET A 10 11.79 -42.35 -32.16
CA MET A 10 10.35 -42.15 -32.35
C MET A 10 9.54 -42.46 -31.08
N ILE A 11 10.01 -43.39 -30.24
CA ILE A 11 9.41 -43.70 -28.93
C ILE A 11 9.73 -42.60 -27.90
N LEU A 12 10.90 -41.96 -27.99
CA LEU A 12 11.24 -40.82 -27.13
C LEU A 12 10.42 -39.56 -27.44
N GLY A 13 9.99 -39.38 -28.70
CA GLY A 13 9.16 -38.25 -29.12
C GLY A 13 7.69 -38.35 -28.68
N ILE A 14 7.15 -39.56 -28.54
CA ILE A 14 5.76 -39.80 -28.11
C ILE A 14 5.66 -39.81 -26.57
N GLY A 15 6.73 -40.21 -25.86
CA GLY A 15 6.81 -40.13 -24.40
C GLY A 15 6.87 -38.71 -23.84
N LEU A 16 7.33 -37.73 -24.63
CA LEU A 16 7.45 -36.34 -24.20
C LEU A 16 6.16 -35.51 -24.40
N SER A 17 5.22 -35.97 -25.24
CA SER A 17 3.93 -35.29 -25.45
C SER A 17 2.86 -35.62 -24.40
N LEU A 18 3.13 -36.57 -23.49
CA LEU A 18 2.17 -37.01 -22.46
C LEU A 18 2.33 -36.32 -21.10
N ILE A 19 3.27 -35.40 -20.94
CA ILE A 19 3.50 -34.68 -19.65
C ILE A 19 2.77 -33.32 -19.60
N LEU A 20 1.98 -32.98 -20.63
CA LEU A 20 1.24 -31.71 -20.69
C LEU A 20 -0.26 -31.84 -20.37
N TYR A 21 -0.68 -32.77 -19.50
CA TYR A 21 -2.02 -32.67 -18.89
C TYR A 21 -2.00 -33.23 -17.47
N SER A 22 -1.46 -32.42 -16.56
CA SER A 22 -1.96 -32.42 -15.18
C SER A 22 -2.22 -30.97 -14.79
N CYS A 23 -3.22 -30.36 -15.43
CA CYS A 23 -4.03 -29.41 -14.68
C CYS A 23 -4.65 -30.24 -13.57
N ASN A 24 -4.11 -30.07 -12.37
CA ASN A 24 -4.70 -30.55 -11.15
C ASN A 24 -6.12 -29.96 -11.08
N ASN A 25 -7.12 -30.72 -11.55
CA ASN A 25 -8.52 -30.46 -11.31
C ASN A 25 -8.76 -30.71 -9.81
N GLN A 26 -8.21 -29.85 -8.96
CA GLN A 26 -8.86 -29.63 -7.67
C GLN A 26 -10.27 -29.19 -8.01
N ASN A 27 -11.26 -29.89 -7.47
CA ASN A 27 -12.67 -29.76 -7.82
C ASN A 27 -13.09 -28.28 -7.92
N LEU A 28 -13.03 -27.73 -9.15
CA LEU A 28 -13.57 -26.41 -9.48
C LEU A 28 -15.09 -26.37 -9.26
N ILE A 29 -15.70 -27.50 -8.96
CA ILE A 29 -17.12 -27.64 -8.70
C ILE A 29 -17.51 -26.93 -7.38
N ASP A 30 -16.57 -26.78 -6.42
CA ASP A 30 -16.87 -26.25 -5.07
C ASP A 30 -16.01 -25.04 -4.64
N ARG A 31 -15.25 -24.42 -5.55
CA ARG A 31 -14.45 -23.23 -5.21
C ARG A 31 -15.37 -22.06 -4.84
N LYS A 32 -15.04 -21.36 -3.75
CA LYS A 32 -15.72 -20.14 -3.29
C LYS A 32 -14.70 -19.02 -3.06
N PRO A 33 -15.14 -17.75 -3.03
CA PRO A 33 -14.27 -16.65 -2.63
C PRO A 33 -13.69 -16.88 -1.24
N GLU A 34 -12.38 -16.71 -1.09
CA GLU A 34 -11.66 -16.95 0.15
C GLU A 34 -11.11 -15.65 0.74
N ILE A 35 -11.23 -15.50 2.06
CA ILE A 35 -10.80 -14.30 2.76
C ILE A 35 -9.30 -14.03 2.58
N ILE A 36 -8.47 -15.07 2.54
CA ILE A 36 -7.02 -14.93 2.37
C ILE A 36 -6.69 -14.34 0.99
N GLU A 37 -7.28 -14.87 -0.07
CA GLU A 37 -7.07 -14.35 -1.43
C GLU A 37 -7.56 -12.90 -1.57
N MET A 38 -8.70 -12.57 -0.96
CA MET A 38 -9.24 -11.21 -0.95
C MET A 38 -8.35 -10.24 -0.15
N LYS A 39 -7.78 -10.67 0.99
CA LYS A 39 -6.79 -9.87 1.74
C LYS A 39 -5.53 -9.62 0.89
N THR A 40 -5.01 -10.64 0.22
CA THR A 40 -3.89 -10.48 -0.72
C THR A 40 -4.22 -9.50 -1.85
N ILE A 41 -5.44 -9.55 -2.40
CA ILE A 41 -5.88 -8.58 -3.40
C ILE A 41 -5.87 -7.16 -2.83
N THR A 42 -6.35 -6.93 -1.61
CA THR A 42 -6.32 -5.60 -0.99
C THR A 42 -4.89 -5.10 -0.75
N GLU A 43 -3.96 -5.98 -0.38
CA GLU A 43 -2.54 -5.64 -0.26
C GLU A 43 -1.96 -5.23 -1.61
N LEU A 44 -2.22 -5.99 -2.67
CA LEU A 44 -1.77 -5.70 -4.04
C LEU A 44 -2.47 -4.47 -4.66
N ALA A 45 -3.66 -4.14 -4.19
CA ALA A 45 -4.41 -2.97 -4.63
C ALA A 45 -3.84 -1.64 -4.08
N THR A 46 -2.95 -1.72 -3.08
CA THR A 46 -2.32 -0.56 -2.44
C THR A 46 -1.68 0.37 -3.46
N LEU A 47 -1.99 1.66 -3.34
CA LEU A 47 -1.36 2.72 -4.11
C LEU A 47 -0.07 3.15 -3.44
N GLU A 48 1.03 3.15 -4.20
CA GLU A 48 2.29 3.78 -3.79
C GLU A 48 2.37 5.19 -4.40
N CYS A 49 2.27 6.21 -3.55
CA CYS A 49 2.29 7.61 -3.94
C CYS A 49 3.66 8.21 -3.64
N TYR A 50 4.33 8.68 -4.68
CA TYR A 50 5.63 9.33 -4.58
C TYR A 50 5.43 10.83 -4.33
N TYR A 51 5.96 11.31 -3.22
CA TYR A 51 5.93 12.72 -2.82
C TYR A 51 7.28 13.36 -3.03
N HIS A 52 7.25 14.62 -3.43
CA HIS A 52 8.38 15.54 -3.37
C HIS A 52 7.84 16.86 -2.80
N ASN A 53 8.34 17.28 -1.63
CA ASN A 53 7.75 18.38 -0.87
C ASN A 53 8.80 19.10 -0.02
N VAL A 54 8.38 20.17 0.65
CA VAL A 54 9.25 21.03 1.47
C VAL A 54 8.69 21.14 2.89
N ALA A 55 9.49 20.76 3.88
CA ALA A 55 9.17 21.01 5.29
C ALA A 55 9.80 22.33 5.72
N LYS A 56 9.00 23.19 6.35
CA LYS A 56 9.39 24.55 6.74
C LYS A 56 9.58 24.61 8.25
N VAL A 57 10.80 24.82 8.71
CA VAL A 57 11.11 24.96 10.13
C VAL A 57 11.24 26.44 10.47
N LYS A 58 10.47 26.88 11.47
CA LYS A 58 10.50 28.23 12.01
C LYS A 58 10.49 28.15 13.53
N GLU A 59 11.57 28.59 14.15
CA GLU A 59 11.73 28.62 15.60
C GLU A 59 12.10 30.04 16.02
N LYS A 60 11.28 30.63 16.89
CA LYS A 60 11.52 31.97 17.44
C LYS A 60 12.51 31.92 18.58
N ASP A 61 13.40 32.91 18.65
CA ASP A 61 14.42 33.04 19.69
C ASP A 61 15.30 31.78 19.88
N ALA A 62 15.54 31.04 18.79
CA ALA A 62 16.27 29.77 18.78
C ALA A 62 17.69 29.85 19.38
N THR A 63 18.31 31.04 19.32
CA THR A 63 19.52 31.33 20.09
C THR A 63 19.36 32.64 20.84
N ARG A 64 19.93 32.70 22.05
CA ARG A 64 19.91 33.88 22.92
C ARG A 64 21.31 34.16 23.45
N PHE A 65 21.76 35.40 23.29
CA PHE A 65 22.99 35.90 23.90
C PHE A 65 22.74 37.29 24.50
N LEU A 66 22.83 37.38 25.83
CA LEU A 66 22.49 38.58 26.59
C LEU A 66 21.07 39.09 26.25
N PHE A 67 20.93 40.29 25.67
CA PHE A 67 19.65 40.88 25.25
C PHE A 67 19.28 40.62 23.79
N TRP A 68 20.11 39.88 23.04
CA TRP A 68 19.90 39.59 21.63
C TRP A 68 19.36 38.17 21.45
N THR A 69 18.36 38.03 20.60
CA THR A 69 17.87 36.74 20.14
C THR A 69 18.00 36.62 18.62
N LYS A 70 18.07 35.39 18.14
CA LYS A 70 18.09 35.09 16.70
C LYS A 70 17.16 33.93 16.42
N ASP A 71 16.26 34.14 15.48
CA ASP A 71 15.32 33.14 14.98
C ASP A 71 16.03 32.10 14.13
N LYS A 72 15.42 30.92 14.00
CA LYS A 72 15.85 29.87 13.06
C LYS A 72 14.78 29.69 12.01
N ASN A 73 15.15 29.87 10.74
CA ASN A 73 14.29 29.71 9.59
C ASN A 73 15.03 28.92 8.51
N PHE A 74 14.58 27.71 8.23
CA PHE A 74 15.10 26.92 7.13
C PHE A 74 14.03 25.99 6.55
N TRP A 75 14.34 25.46 5.38
CA TRP A 75 13.51 24.53 4.64
C TRP A 75 14.31 23.29 4.31
N ILE A 76 13.66 22.14 4.38
CA ILE A 76 14.20 20.90 3.86
C ILE A 76 13.33 20.44 2.69
N GLU A 77 13.95 20.29 1.52
CA GLU A 77 13.36 19.58 0.40
C GLU A 77 13.50 18.07 0.65
N TYR A 78 12.45 17.31 0.43
CA TYR A 78 12.48 15.87 0.66
C TYR A 78 11.59 15.14 -0.34
N SER A 79 11.95 13.88 -0.59
CA SER A 79 11.11 12.92 -1.29
C SER A 79 10.67 11.82 -0.34
N GLY A 80 9.57 11.16 -0.65
CA GLY A 80 9.08 10.04 0.14
C GLY A 80 7.99 9.25 -0.56
N ILE A 81 7.60 8.13 0.04
CA ILE A 81 6.54 7.28 -0.46
C ILE A 81 5.47 7.15 0.62
N VAL A 82 4.20 7.26 0.22
CA VAL A 82 3.05 6.92 1.06
C VAL A 82 2.30 5.77 0.42
N LYS A 83 2.02 4.73 1.22
CA LYS A 83 1.19 3.60 0.82
C LYS A 83 -0.23 3.83 1.29
N ILE A 84 -1.19 3.79 0.37
CA ILE A 84 -2.59 4.10 0.63
C ILE A 84 -3.46 2.94 0.15
N GLY A 85 -4.33 2.45 1.01
CA GLY A 85 -5.15 1.29 0.68
C GLY A 85 -6.10 0.91 1.80
N ILE A 86 -6.67 -0.27 1.65
CA ILE A 86 -7.55 -0.89 2.64
C ILE A 86 -6.68 -1.70 3.59
N ASP A 87 -6.92 -1.55 4.88
CA ASP A 87 -6.27 -2.38 5.90
C ASP A 87 -6.77 -3.82 5.76
N PRO A 88 -5.92 -4.80 5.39
CA PRO A 88 -6.36 -6.19 5.21
C PRO A 88 -6.89 -6.82 6.51
N SER A 89 -6.47 -6.32 7.67
CA SER A 89 -7.01 -6.78 8.96
C SER A 89 -8.46 -6.37 9.20
N MET A 90 -8.92 -5.34 8.48
CA MET A 90 -10.29 -4.81 8.52
C MET A 90 -11.16 -5.34 7.37
N LEU A 91 -10.66 -6.30 6.58
CA LEU A 91 -11.45 -7.00 5.58
C LEU A 91 -12.00 -8.30 6.18
N ASP A 92 -13.31 -8.50 6.02
CA ASP A 92 -13.98 -9.76 6.36
C ASP A 92 -15.04 -10.09 5.30
N ILE A 93 -15.39 -11.37 5.18
CA ILE A 93 -16.37 -11.84 4.20
C ILE A 93 -17.32 -12.89 4.76
N GLU A 94 -18.57 -12.85 4.31
CA GLU A 94 -19.53 -13.93 4.49
C GLU A 94 -19.96 -14.43 3.11
N VAL A 95 -19.73 -15.71 2.84
CA VAL A 95 -20.07 -16.34 1.56
C VAL A 95 -21.28 -17.24 1.74
N ASN A 96 -22.36 -16.91 1.06
CA ASN A 96 -23.58 -17.70 0.93
C ASN A 96 -23.64 -18.35 -0.47
N GLU A 97 -24.72 -19.09 -0.78
CA GLU A 97 -24.83 -19.82 -2.06
C GLU A 97 -24.71 -18.92 -3.30
N GLU A 98 -25.37 -17.75 -3.28
CA GLU A 98 -25.43 -16.80 -4.40
C GLU A 98 -24.93 -15.39 -4.04
N SER A 99 -24.47 -15.16 -2.81
CA SER A 99 -24.04 -13.83 -2.38
C SER A 99 -22.75 -13.83 -1.57
N VAL A 100 -22.02 -12.73 -1.68
CA VAL A 100 -20.80 -12.44 -0.92
C VAL A 100 -20.99 -11.10 -0.22
N ASN A 101 -21.11 -11.13 1.10
CA ASN A 101 -21.08 -9.92 1.92
C ASN A 101 -19.62 -9.58 2.19
N ILE A 102 -19.18 -8.39 1.80
CA ILE A 102 -17.80 -7.91 2.02
C ILE A 102 -17.84 -6.79 3.03
N HIS A 103 -17.28 -7.05 4.21
CA HIS A 103 -17.08 -6.05 5.25
C HIS A 103 -15.75 -5.34 5.00
N ILE A 104 -15.82 -4.02 4.84
CA ILE A 104 -14.66 -3.23 4.41
C ILE A 104 -14.61 -1.88 5.13
N SER A 105 -13.44 -1.50 5.63
CA SER A 105 -13.22 -0.17 6.19
C SER A 105 -12.93 0.86 5.10
N LYS A 106 -12.91 2.15 5.47
CA LYS A 106 -12.39 3.19 4.59
C LYS A 106 -10.90 3.01 4.33
N ALA A 107 -10.43 3.38 3.14
CA ALA A 107 -8.99 3.43 2.89
C ALA A 107 -8.30 4.43 3.82
N LYS A 108 -7.03 4.16 4.12
CA LYS A 108 -6.17 5.02 4.95
C LYS A 108 -4.73 4.97 4.43
N VAL A 109 -3.88 5.80 5.03
CA VAL A 109 -2.43 5.61 4.94
C VAL A 109 -2.05 4.35 5.71
N LEU A 110 -1.45 3.38 5.00
CA LEU A 110 -0.99 2.11 5.55
C LEU A 110 0.48 2.17 5.99
N ASP A 111 1.29 2.92 5.25
CA ASP A 111 2.71 3.13 5.53
C ASP A 111 3.16 4.45 4.91
N TYR A 112 4.21 5.06 5.45
CA TYR A 112 4.79 6.30 4.94
C TYR A 112 6.25 6.43 5.34
N LYS A 113 7.09 6.80 4.37
CA LYS A 113 8.53 6.89 4.58
C LYS A 113 9.17 7.95 3.69
N VAL A 114 9.78 8.94 4.32
CA VAL A 114 10.71 9.89 3.70
C VAL A 114 11.94 9.10 3.25
N ASP A 115 12.36 9.34 2.02
CA ASP A 115 13.61 8.81 1.49
C ASP A 115 14.78 9.56 2.10
N GLN A 116 15.52 8.89 2.97
CA GLN A 116 16.70 9.46 3.60
C GLN A 116 17.75 9.91 2.58
N ASN A 117 17.83 9.26 1.41
CA ASN A 117 18.78 9.66 0.37
C ASN A 117 18.41 10.98 -0.31
N SER A 118 17.17 11.43 -0.16
CA SER A 118 16.73 12.75 -0.65
C SER A 118 17.24 13.90 0.22
N LEU A 119 17.71 13.62 1.44
CA LEU A 119 18.17 14.60 2.41
C LEU A 119 19.69 14.73 2.30
N THR A 120 20.13 15.72 1.54
CA THR A 120 21.54 16.01 1.28
C THR A 120 21.85 17.44 1.72
N ASP A 121 23.12 17.84 1.78
CA ASP A 121 23.46 19.23 2.12
C ASP A 121 22.75 20.25 1.21
N ALA A 122 22.49 19.89 -0.04
CA ALA A 122 21.78 20.73 -1.01
C ALA A 122 20.26 20.81 -0.79
N SER A 123 19.67 19.90 -0.02
CA SER A 123 18.23 19.94 0.29
C SER A 123 17.88 20.95 1.38
N TYR A 124 18.89 21.51 2.07
CA TYR A 124 18.70 22.51 3.11
C TYR A 124 18.81 23.92 2.53
N ILE A 125 17.73 24.68 2.63
CA ILE A 125 17.70 26.08 2.26
C ILE A 125 17.58 26.89 3.55
N VAL A 126 18.62 27.64 3.88
CA VAL A 126 18.72 28.36 5.16
C VAL A 126 18.56 29.85 4.90
N ASP A 127 17.68 30.50 5.65
CA ASP A 127 17.54 31.95 5.58
C ASP A 127 18.83 32.63 6.03
N LYS A 128 19.20 33.74 5.37
CA LYS A 128 20.49 34.44 5.57
C LYS A 128 20.68 34.86 7.03
N ASP A 129 19.60 35.28 7.68
CA ASP A 129 19.59 35.76 9.06
C ASP A 129 19.15 34.68 10.05
N SER A 130 19.15 33.40 9.65
CA SER A 130 18.82 32.27 10.53
C SER A 130 19.94 31.97 11.54
N ALA A 131 19.58 31.49 12.72
CA ALA A 131 20.46 30.75 13.60
C ALA A 131 21.03 29.51 12.89
N LYS A 132 22.18 29.03 13.36
CA LYS A 132 22.83 27.83 12.81
C LYS A 132 21.96 26.61 13.08
N ILE A 133 21.86 25.73 12.09
CA ILE A 133 21.20 24.43 12.20
C ILE A 133 22.08 23.46 12.99
N THR A 134 21.48 22.73 13.93
CA THR A 134 22.13 21.65 14.68
C THR A 134 21.63 20.28 14.21
N ALA A 135 22.26 19.19 14.66
CA ALA A 135 21.82 17.83 14.35
C ALA A 135 20.42 17.52 14.92
N GLU A 136 20.06 18.13 16.06
CA GLU A 136 18.72 18.05 16.63
C GLU A 136 17.69 18.71 15.72
N ASP A 137 18.03 19.84 15.10
CA ASP A 137 17.15 20.52 14.15
C ASP A 137 16.90 19.67 12.89
N GLU A 138 17.93 19.00 12.39
CA GLU A 138 17.81 18.08 11.24
C GLU A 138 16.88 16.90 11.59
N THR A 139 17.02 16.34 12.79
CA THR A 139 16.15 15.28 13.29
C THR A 139 14.70 15.75 13.41
N ALA A 140 14.49 16.96 13.96
CA ALA A 140 13.17 17.57 14.06
C ALA A 140 12.56 17.87 12.68
N ALA A 141 13.37 18.35 11.74
CA ALA A 141 12.94 18.61 10.37
C ALA A 141 12.54 17.31 9.65
N PHE A 142 13.30 16.22 9.85
CA PHE A 142 12.94 14.90 9.34
C PHE A 142 11.60 14.40 9.89
N ALA A 143 11.39 14.52 11.20
CA ALA A 143 10.12 14.18 11.84
C ALA A 143 8.96 15.01 11.29
N LEU A 144 9.19 16.32 11.09
CA LEU A 144 8.21 17.22 10.47
C LEU A 144 7.91 16.85 9.01
N ALA A 145 8.90 16.40 8.23
CA ALA A 145 8.69 15.92 6.87
C ALA A 145 7.83 14.64 6.85
N GLN A 146 8.13 13.68 7.72
CA GLN A 146 7.34 12.46 7.92
C GLN A 146 5.88 12.80 8.26
N GLU A 147 5.68 13.68 9.25
CA GLU A 147 4.35 14.11 9.70
C GLU A 147 3.58 14.84 8.60
N ASN A 148 4.20 15.82 7.94
CA ASN A 148 3.56 16.58 6.86
C ASN A 148 3.12 15.67 5.71
N MET A 149 3.94 14.69 5.33
CA MET A 149 3.62 13.73 4.29
C MET A 149 2.43 12.84 4.70
N PHE A 150 2.46 12.31 5.92
CA PHE A 150 1.34 11.54 6.49
C PHE A 150 0.04 12.34 6.53
N LEU A 151 0.08 13.57 7.06
CA LEU A 151 -1.09 14.44 7.18
C LEU A 151 -1.63 14.86 5.82
N THR A 152 -0.77 15.17 4.86
CA THR A 152 -1.18 15.53 3.51
C THR A 152 -1.96 14.39 2.86
N ALA A 153 -1.41 13.17 2.88
CA ALA A 153 -2.07 12.00 2.31
C ALA A 153 -3.34 11.60 3.07
N SER A 154 -3.32 11.63 4.41
CA SER A 154 -4.47 11.27 5.25
C SER A 154 -5.64 12.24 5.12
N ASN A 155 -5.37 13.49 4.74
CA ASN A 155 -6.42 14.50 4.51
C ASN A 155 -6.87 14.59 3.05
N ASP A 156 -6.20 13.91 2.12
CA ASP A 156 -6.61 13.85 0.72
C ASP A 156 -7.74 12.83 0.52
N LYS A 157 -8.98 13.32 0.72
CA LYS A 157 -10.19 12.50 0.56
C LYS A 157 -10.35 11.91 -0.83
N ALA A 158 -9.92 12.62 -1.87
CA ALA A 158 -10.05 12.14 -3.25
C ALA A 158 -9.10 10.96 -3.48
N LEU A 159 -7.86 11.08 -3.01
CA LEU A 159 -6.86 10.01 -3.07
C LEU A 159 -7.30 8.77 -2.28
N LEU A 160 -7.80 8.96 -1.06
CA LEU A 160 -8.34 7.87 -0.23
C LEU A 160 -9.54 7.18 -0.90
N THR A 161 -10.47 7.96 -1.46
CA THR A 161 -11.63 7.42 -2.18
C THR A 161 -11.19 6.60 -3.40
N ASN A 162 -10.22 7.11 -4.18
CA ASN A 162 -9.68 6.40 -5.33
C ASN A 162 -9.01 5.08 -4.94
N ALA A 163 -8.25 5.06 -3.83
CA ALA A 163 -7.64 3.83 -3.32
C ALA A 163 -8.71 2.79 -2.93
N GLN A 164 -9.79 3.22 -2.28
CA GLN A 164 -10.89 2.36 -1.89
C GLN A 164 -11.66 1.81 -3.09
N GLU A 165 -12.02 2.66 -4.05
CA GLU A 165 -12.69 2.27 -5.30
C GLU A 165 -11.86 1.24 -6.09
N ARG A 166 -10.54 1.46 -6.19
CA ARG A 166 -9.62 0.53 -6.84
C ARG A 166 -9.62 -0.85 -6.16
N ALA A 167 -9.54 -0.89 -4.83
CA ALA A 167 -9.60 -2.14 -4.08
C ALA A 167 -10.95 -2.85 -4.27
N LYS A 168 -12.06 -2.11 -4.19
CA LYS A 168 -13.41 -2.65 -4.42
C LYS A 168 -13.53 -3.30 -5.80
N LYS A 169 -13.07 -2.62 -6.84
CA LYS A 169 -13.10 -3.13 -8.22
C LYS A 169 -12.32 -4.45 -8.38
N LEU A 170 -11.11 -4.53 -7.80
CA LEU A 170 -10.30 -5.75 -7.89
C LEU A 170 -10.94 -6.93 -7.14
N LEU A 171 -11.59 -6.66 -6.00
CA LEU A 171 -12.35 -7.66 -5.27
C LEU A 171 -13.60 -8.13 -6.05
N GLU A 172 -14.30 -7.22 -6.72
CA GLU A 172 -15.44 -7.55 -7.59
C GLU A 172 -15.02 -8.45 -8.75
N GLU A 173 -13.92 -8.10 -9.43
CA GLU A 173 -13.36 -8.89 -10.52
C GLU A 173 -12.97 -10.30 -10.02
N TYR A 174 -12.34 -10.39 -8.86
CA TYR A 174 -11.98 -11.67 -8.25
C TYR A 174 -13.22 -12.53 -7.93
N VAL A 175 -14.21 -11.99 -7.21
CA VAL A 175 -15.44 -12.71 -6.86
C VAL A 175 -16.17 -13.17 -8.13
N SER A 176 -16.26 -12.31 -9.14
CA SER A 176 -16.84 -12.65 -10.45
C SER A 176 -16.09 -13.80 -11.12
N ASN A 177 -14.75 -13.77 -11.12
CA ASN A 177 -13.92 -14.80 -11.73
C ASN A 177 -14.04 -16.14 -11.01
N VAL A 178 -14.10 -16.15 -9.68
CA VAL A 178 -14.35 -17.36 -8.89
C VAL A 178 -15.73 -17.93 -9.23
N GLY A 179 -16.78 -17.11 -9.23
CA GLY A 179 -18.12 -17.54 -9.63
C GLY A 179 -18.16 -18.18 -11.02
N LYS A 180 -17.59 -17.50 -12.03
CA LYS A 180 -17.51 -18.02 -13.41
C LYS A 180 -16.78 -19.37 -13.49
N SER A 181 -15.73 -19.55 -12.69
CA SER A 181 -14.96 -20.81 -12.67
C SER A 181 -15.77 -22.02 -12.17
N VAL A 182 -16.83 -21.77 -11.41
CA VAL A 182 -17.70 -22.79 -10.81
C VAL A 182 -19.14 -22.76 -11.35
N GLY A 183 -19.39 -21.97 -12.41
CA GLY A 183 -20.72 -21.81 -13.01
C GLY A 183 -21.74 -21.08 -12.14
N LYS A 184 -21.28 -20.24 -11.19
CA LYS A 184 -22.12 -19.41 -10.31
C LYS A 184 -22.00 -17.92 -10.65
N GLU A 185 -23.05 -17.17 -10.38
CA GLU A 185 -23.03 -15.71 -10.42
C GLU A 185 -23.26 -15.18 -9.00
N TYR A 186 -22.22 -14.58 -8.41
CA TYR A 186 -22.31 -14.04 -7.06
C TYR A 186 -22.79 -12.58 -7.08
N SER A 187 -23.78 -12.27 -6.25
CA SER A 187 -24.14 -10.89 -5.92
C SER A 187 -23.28 -10.38 -4.77
N ILE A 188 -22.62 -9.24 -4.95
CA ILE A 188 -21.74 -8.64 -3.93
C ILE A 188 -22.54 -7.60 -3.13
N LYS A 189 -22.44 -7.68 -1.81
CA LYS A 189 -22.98 -6.68 -0.88
C LYS A 189 -21.85 -6.05 -0.09
N TRP A 190 -21.69 -4.75 -0.24
CA TRP A 190 -20.69 -3.97 0.48
C TRP A 190 -21.24 -3.53 1.85
N ILE A 191 -20.51 -3.86 2.92
CA ILE A 191 -20.84 -3.47 4.30
C ILE A 191 -19.69 -2.61 4.81
N GLU A 192 -19.92 -1.30 4.94
CA GLU A 192 -18.90 -0.41 5.47
C GLU A 192 -18.76 -0.57 6.99
N ILE A 193 -17.54 -0.78 7.47
CA ILE A 193 -17.23 -0.88 8.90
C ILE A 193 -16.33 0.28 9.36
N PRO A 194 -16.59 0.87 10.54
CA PRO A 194 -15.71 1.88 11.09
C PRO A 194 -14.41 1.25 11.61
N TYR A 195 -13.34 2.04 11.67
CA TYR A 195 -12.16 1.63 12.45
C TYR A 195 -12.50 1.60 13.95
N PRO A 196 -11.92 0.66 14.72
CA PRO A 196 -12.08 0.68 16.17
C PRO A 196 -11.59 2.02 16.71
N THR A 197 -12.38 2.67 17.55
CA THR A 197 -11.90 3.82 18.30
C THR A 197 -10.83 3.33 19.27
N VAL A 198 -9.57 3.73 19.09
CA VAL A 198 -8.54 3.50 20.10
C VAL A 198 -8.92 4.35 21.31
N PRO A 199 -9.12 3.76 22.51
CA PRO A 199 -9.34 4.54 23.71
C PRO A 199 -8.19 5.52 23.90
N ASP A 200 -8.49 6.77 24.18
CA ASP A 200 -7.48 7.75 24.57
C ASP A 200 -6.74 7.19 25.81
N PRO A 201 -5.41 7.00 25.77
CA PRO A 201 -4.65 6.53 26.92
C PRO A 201 -4.68 7.50 28.12
N GLY A 202 -5.39 8.63 28.03
CA GLY A 202 -5.58 9.63 29.07
C GLY A 202 -6.97 9.74 29.73
N GLN A 203 -7.89 8.77 29.56
CA GLN A 203 -9.12 8.70 30.38
C GLN A 203 -9.06 7.62 31.48
#